data_AF-A0A2R6RTE5-F1
#
_entry.id   AF-A0A2R6RTE5-F1
#
_cell.length_a   1.000
_cell.length_b   1.000
_cell.length_c   1.000
_cell.angle_alpha   90.00
_cell.angle_beta   90.00
_cell.angle_gamma   90.00
#
_symmetry.space_group_name_H-M   'P 1'
#
loop_
_entity.id
_entity.type
_entity.pdbx_description
1 polymer ?
#
loop_
_entity_poly.entity_id
_entity_poly.type
_entity_poly.pdbx_seq_one_letter_code
_entity_poly.pdbx_strand_id
1 'polypeptide(L)'
;MENEILEELQRARRLAMSLAKEVDVKNHRLWEMERKCDETLATLGRMIAEKDRLHQAFAEEMRKMEFIGLQNEKLKLELECQMRNIHFMRLQNEKLKDDLLNQRQELEQQAKELEKHKAKVDLEKQNLLVEKEKLKAQNLFEGDDYSLNIQIDALKEELAEKADDLNDMENLNQTLILREHMSNVELQDARKELISVLPNVLDTTTIGVKRMGEVDQKPFQDVCSQRFSGEDWEVRSVEQSSLWQENVKDPSWQPFRKMMKDGKLQEIIDEDDCKLKELRHLWGEAAYDAVGNALLELNEYNPSGRYVVKELWNFKEGRRASLKEVIDCIIQQLKTLKSLKRRR
;
A
#
# COMPACT_ATOMS: atom_id res chain seq x y z
N MET A 1 -79.61 81.91 21.84
CA MET A 1 -79.06 81.47 20.54
C MET A 1 -77.71 82.09 20.21
N GLU A 2 -77.58 83.28 19.59
CA GLU A 2 -76.26 83.73 19.08
C GLU A 2 -75.13 83.80 20.14
N ASN A 3 -75.40 84.36 21.33
CA ASN A 3 -74.39 84.41 22.41
C ASN A 3 -74.01 83.02 22.97
N GLU A 4 -74.94 82.06 23.03
CA GLU A 4 -74.64 80.67 23.43
C GLU A 4 -73.74 80.01 22.38
N ILE A 5 -74.04 80.19 21.10
CA ILE A 5 -73.24 79.67 19.98
C ILE A 5 -71.81 80.25 20.05
N LEU A 6 -71.66 81.53 20.38
CA LEU A 6 -70.36 82.17 20.52
C LEU A 6 -69.56 81.65 21.74
N GLU A 7 -70.20 81.43 22.89
CA GLU A 7 -69.55 80.81 24.05
C GLU A 7 -69.12 79.37 23.77
N GLU A 8 -69.98 78.57 23.14
CA GLU A 8 -69.67 77.20 22.73
C GLU A 8 -68.53 77.15 21.71
N LEU A 9 -68.50 78.05 20.73
CA LEU A 9 -67.36 78.19 19.81
C LEU A 9 -66.05 78.53 20.54
N GLN A 10 -66.09 79.37 21.59
CA GLN A 10 -64.91 79.65 22.41
C GLN A 10 -64.51 78.47 23.30
N ARG A 11 -65.47 77.70 23.85
CA ARG A 11 -65.20 76.45 24.60
C ARG A 11 -64.57 75.41 23.68
N ALA A 12 -65.16 75.16 22.52
CA ALA A 12 -64.64 74.27 21.49
C ALA A 12 -63.23 74.68 21.02
N ARG A 13 -62.97 75.98 20.79
CA ARG A 13 -61.63 76.47 20.44
C ARG A 13 -60.60 76.25 21.54
N ARG A 14 -60.96 76.48 22.82
CA ARG A 14 -60.08 76.20 23.96
C ARG A 14 -59.76 74.71 24.06
N LEU A 15 -60.77 73.85 23.91
CA LEU A 15 -60.63 72.39 23.91
C LEU A 15 -59.76 71.89 22.75
N ALA A 16 -59.96 72.41 21.53
CA ALA A 16 -59.15 72.09 20.37
C ALA A 16 -57.67 72.48 20.57
N MET A 17 -57.40 73.65 21.19
CA MET A 17 -56.03 74.07 21.51
C MET A 17 -55.38 73.22 22.61
N SER A 18 -56.13 72.73 23.60
CA SER A 18 -55.58 71.80 24.60
C SER A 18 -55.33 70.41 24.02
N LEU A 19 -56.24 69.90 23.18
CA LEU A 19 -56.08 68.62 22.50
C LEU A 19 -54.91 68.63 21.52
N ALA A 20 -54.73 69.73 20.76
CA ALA A 20 -53.57 69.89 19.87
C ALA A 20 -52.24 69.81 20.65
N LYS A 21 -52.12 70.54 21.77
CA LYS A 21 -50.93 70.46 22.65
C LYS A 21 -50.71 69.05 23.21
N GLU A 22 -51.78 68.34 23.57
CA GLU A 22 -51.68 66.96 24.05
C GLU A 22 -51.23 65.99 22.95
N VAL A 23 -51.70 66.19 21.72
CA VAL A 23 -51.25 65.46 20.52
C VAL A 23 -49.78 65.74 20.24
N ASP A 24 -49.33 66.99 20.27
CA ASP A 24 -47.91 67.34 20.07
C ASP A 24 -47.00 66.67 21.10
N VAL A 25 -47.38 66.69 22.38
CA VAL A 25 -46.64 66.01 23.46
C VAL A 25 -46.63 64.48 23.28
N LYS A 26 -47.75 63.88 22.86
CA LYS A 26 -47.82 62.44 22.58
C LYS A 26 -46.99 62.05 21.36
N ASN A 27 -47.00 62.84 20.30
CA ASN A 27 -46.20 62.63 19.09
C ASN A 27 -44.71 62.74 19.38
N HIS A 28 -44.29 63.75 20.16
CA HIS A 28 -42.89 63.87 20.59
C HIS A 28 -42.44 62.68 21.44
N ARG A 29 -43.29 62.24 22.39
CA ARG A 29 -43.02 61.04 23.19
C ARG A 29 -42.98 59.75 22.37
N LEU A 30 -43.82 59.63 21.35
CA LEU A 30 -43.80 58.49 20.42
C LEU A 30 -42.48 58.45 19.65
N TRP A 31 -42.06 59.58 19.06
CA TRP A 31 -40.78 59.71 18.37
C TRP A 31 -39.57 59.39 19.28
N GLU A 32 -39.58 59.84 20.53
CA GLU A 32 -38.55 59.47 21.50
C GLU A 32 -38.50 57.96 21.80
N MET A 33 -39.65 57.28 21.79
CA MET A 33 -39.74 55.84 22.00
C MET A 33 -39.27 55.07 20.77
N GLU A 34 -39.66 55.49 19.57
CA GLU A 34 -39.20 54.93 18.29
C GLU A 34 -37.67 55.01 18.18
N ARG A 35 -37.08 56.20 18.41
CA ARG A 35 -35.61 56.37 18.44
C ARG A 35 -34.92 55.42 19.42
N LYS A 36 -35.48 55.24 20.63
CA LYS A 36 -34.94 54.30 21.64
C LYS A 36 -35.07 52.84 21.18
N CYS A 37 -36.15 52.46 20.51
CA CYS A 37 -36.31 51.15 19.91
C CYS A 37 -35.27 50.90 18.82
N ASP A 38 -35.05 51.85 17.91
CA ASP A 38 -34.03 51.75 16.84
C ASP A 38 -32.61 51.63 17.42
N GLU A 39 -32.26 52.45 18.42
CA GLU A 39 -30.97 52.38 19.11
C GLU A 39 -30.77 51.03 19.83
N THR A 40 -31.84 50.48 20.40
CA THR A 40 -31.81 49.15 21.05
C THR A 40 -31.65 48.04 20.02
N LEU A 41 -32.39 48.09 18.90
CA LEU A 41 -32.29 47.13 17.80
C LEU A 41 -30.92 47.14 17.14
N ALA A 42 -30.36 48.33 16.86
CA ALA A 42 -29.02 48.46 16.31
C ALA A 42 -27.94 47.92 17.27
N THR A 43 -28.13 48.08 18.59
CA THR A 43 -27.22 47.53 19.61
C THR A 43 -27.34 46.02 19.71
N LEU A 44 -28.56 45.47 19.70
CA LEU A 44 -28.82 44.04 19.67
C LEU A 44 -28.23 43.38 18.41
N GLY A 45 -28.37 44.02 17.24
CA GLY A 45 -27.77 43.55 16.00
C GLY A 45 -26.24 43.45 16.05
N ARG A 46 -25.56 44.45 16.65
CA ARG A 46 -24.11 44.38 16.91
C ARG A 46 -23.73 43.24 17.87
N MET A 47 -24.53 43.01 18.92
CA MET A 47 -24.30 41.92 19.87
C MET A 47 -24.51 40.53 19.24
N ILE A 48 -25.47 40.38 18.34
CA ILE A 48 -25.69 39.13 17.58
C ILE A 48 -24.50 38.87 16.65
N ALA A 49 -24.07 39.87 15.87
CA ALA A 49 -22.92 39.73 14.98
C ALA A 49 -21.63 39.36 15.73
N GLU A 50 -21.35 40.00 16.88
CA GLU A 50 -20.18 39.67 17.70
C GLU A 50 -20.31 38.29 18.37
N LYS A 51 -21.51 37.92 18.83
CA LYS A 51 -21.80 36.56 19.32
C LYS A 51 -21.48 35.52 18.24
N ASP A 52 -21.95 35.71 17.02
CA ASP A 52 -21.80 34.72 15.96
C ASP A 52 -20.34 34.64 15.49
N ARG A 53 -19.63 35.77 15.45
CA ARG A 53 -18.17 35.83 15.25
C ARG A 53 -17.40 35.05 16.32
N LEU A 54 -17.76 35.20 17.60
CA LEU A 54 -17.11 34.48 18.70
C LEU A 54 -17.38 32.97 18.64
N HIS A 55 -18.60 32.54 18.26
CA HIS A 55 -18.90 31.12 18.03
C HIS A 55 -18.09 30.54 16.87
N GLN A 56 -17.94 31.28 15.76
CA GLN A 56 -17.12 30.85 14.64
C GLN A 56 -15.64 30.69 15.06
N ALA A 57 -15.07 31.70 15.73
CA ALA A 57 -13.69 31.65 16.21
C ALA A 57 -13.46 30.49 17.19
N PHE A 58 -14.40 30.23 18.11
CA PHE A 58 -14.34 29.08 19.01
C PHE A 58 -14.40 27.74 18.27
N ALA A 59 -15.27 27.61 17.27
CA ALA A 59 -15.36 26.40 16.45
C ALA A 59 -14.07 26.16 15.63
N GLU A 60 -13.46 27.22 15.09
CA GLU A 60 -12.16 27.12 14.41
C GLU A 60 -11.02 26.69 15.36
N GLU A 61 -11.01 27.19 16.60
CA GLU A 61 -9.99 26.80 17.58
C GLU A 61 -10.18 25.37 18.11
N MET A 62 -11.43 24.92 18.27
CA MET A 62 -11.74 23.52 18.57
C MET A 62 -11.22 22.58 17.48
N ARG A 63 -11.43 22.89 16.18
CA ARG A 63 -10.88 22.10 15.07
C ARG A 63 -9.35 22.03 15.10
N LYS A 64 -8.66 23.13 15.41
CA LYS A 64 -7.19 23.13 15.55
C LYS A 64 -6.74 22.23 16.71
N MET A 65 -7.45 22.29 17.84
CA MET A 65 -7.13 21.46 19.00
C MET A 65 -7.36 19.97 18.73
N GLU A 66 -8.43 19.61 18.03
CA GLU A 66 -8.68 18.23 17.57
C GLU A 66 -7.59 17.75 16.59
N PHE A 67 -7.20 18.58 15.61
CA PHE A 67 -6.13 18.25 14.67
C PHE A 67 -4.77 18.04 15.37
N ILE A 68 -4.40 18.93 16.31
CA ILE A 68 -3.20 18.79 17.13
C ILE A 68 -3.28 17.52 18.00
N GLY A 69 -4.47 17.17 18.52
CA GLY A 69 -4.71 15.91 19.23
C GLY A 69 -4.37 14.68 18.39
N LEU A 70 -4.86 14.63 17.15
CA LEU A 70 -4.57 13.54 16.21
C LEU A 70 -3.09 13.47 15.81
N GLN A 71 -2.44 14.62 15.60
CA GLN A 71 -0.99 14.66 15.33
C GLN A 71 -0.17 14.15 16.52
N ASN A 72 -0.53 14.54 17.75
CA ASN A 72 0.14 14.07 18.96
C ASN A 72 -0.06 12.56 19.18
N GLU A 73 -1.25 12.04 18.91
CA GLU A 73 -1.54 10.60 18.98
C GLU A 73 -0.72 9.80 17.95
N LYS A 74 -0.65 10.28 16.70
CA LYS A 74 0.24 9.71 15.67
C LYS A 74 1.71 9.72 16.10
N LEU A 75 2.24 10.87 16.51
CA LEU A 75 3.64 11.01 16.94
C LEU A 75 3.98 10.10 18.13
N LYS A 76 3.02 9.89 19.04
CA LYS A 76 3.17 8.94 20.15
C LYS A 76 3.30 7.49 19.66
N LEU A 77 2.43 7.05 18.75
CA LEU A 77 2.48 5.71 18.15
C LEU A 77 3.78 5.49 17.35
N GLU A 78 4.23 6.51 16.62
CA GLU A 78 5.48 6.49 15.88
C GLU A 78 6.70 6.38 16.82
N LEU A 79 6.73 7.13 17.93
CA LEU A 79 7.79 7.03 18.94
C LEU A 79 7.79 5.64 19.62
N GLU A 80 6.62 5.12 19.99
CA GLU A 80 6.47 3.76 20.54
C GLU A 80 6.92 2.68 19.53
N CYS A 81 6.80 2.94 18.23
CA CYS A 81 7.39 2.08 17.20
C CYS A 81 8.91 2.16 17.18
N GLN A 82 9.47 3.37 17.07
CA GLN A 82 10.92 3.58 16.99
C GLN A 82 11.63 2.95 18.20
N MET A 83 11.05 3.07 19.40
CA MET A 83 11.54 2.38 20.60
C MET A 83 11.55 0.84 20.45
N ARG A 84 10.50 0.24 19.89
CA ARG A 84 10.45 -1.21 19.62
C ARG A 84 11.47 -1.64 18.58
N ASN A 85 11.64 -0.88 17.50
CA ASN A 85 12.63 -1.17 16.45
C ASN A 85 14.06 -1.07 17.00
N ILE A 86 14.38 -0.03 17.79
CA ILE A 86 15.69 0.10 18.46
C ILE A 86 15.93 -1.07 19.42
N HIS A 87 14.91 -1.51 20.16
CA HIS A 87 15.02 -2.67 21.05
C HIS A 87 15.28 -3.97 20.27
N PHE A 88 14.55 -4.21 19.18
CA PHE A 88 14.75 -5.37 18.31
C PHE A 88 16.15 -5.39 17.68
N MET A 89 16.60 -4.26 17.13
CA MET A 89 17.95 -4.13 16.57
C MET A 89 19.05 -4.34 17.63
N ARG A 90 18.83 -3.90 18.87
CA ARG A 90 19.75 -4.18 19.98
C ARG A 90 19.87 -5.68 20.25
N LEU A 91 18.74 -6.38 20.33
CA LEU A 91 18.70 -7.82 20.57
C LEU A 91 19.32 -8.64 19.42
N GLN A 92 19.15 -8.21 18.16
CA GLN A 92 19.84 -8.83 17.03
C GLN A 92 21.35 -8.59 17.06
N ASN A 93 21.81 -7.37 17.36
CA ASN A 93 23.23 -7.06 17.48
C ASN A 93 23.90 -7.84 18.63
N GLU A 94 23.19 -8.10 19.73
CA GLU A 94 23.66 -8.93 20.83
C GLU A 94 23.85 -10.39 20.39
N LYS A 95 22.86 -10.99 19.72
CA LYS A 95 22.97 -12.34 19.13
C LYS A 95 24.12 -12.45 18.12
N LEU A 96 24.23 -11.51 17.19
CA LEU A 96 25.31 -11.50 16.19
C LEU A 96 26.70 -11.40 16.84
N LYS A 97 26.82 -10.66 17.94
CA LYS A 97 28.07 -10.56 18.71
C LYS A 97 28.42 -11.89 19.39
N ASP A 98 27.44 -12.61 19.93
CA ASP A 98 27.64 -13.93 20.53
C ASP A 98 27.98 -14.98 19.46
N ASP A 99 27.30 -14.97 18.32
CA ASP A 99 27.62 -15.84 17.17
C ASP A 99 29.04 -15.62 16.64
N LEU A 100 29.47 -14.36 16.50
CA LEU A 100 30.85 -14.02 16.13
C LEU A 100 31.88 -14.46 17.18
N LEU A 101 31.52 -14.40 18.47
CA LEU A 101 32.38 -14.88 19.56
C LEU A 101 32.54 -16.41 19.49
N ASN A 102 31.46 -17.14 19.22
CA ASN A 102 31.45 -18.59 19.05
C ASN A 102 32.29 -19.01 17.83
N GLN A 103 32.04 -18.43 16.66
CA GLN A 103 32.83 -18.69 15.44
C GLN A 103 34.32 -18.41 15.64
N ARG A 104 34.67 -17.34 16.37
CA ARG A 104 36.07 -17.03 16.70
C ARG A 104 36.71 -18.10 17.59
N GLN A 105 35.97 -18.67 18.54
CA GLN A 105 36.45 -19.77 19.38
C GLN A 105 36.63 -21.07 18.58
N GLU A 106 35.70 -21.41 17.69
CA GLU A 106 35.79 -22.59 16.81
C GLU A 106 37.01 -22.50 15.89
N LEU A 107 37.23 -21.35 15.23
CA LEU A 107 38.41 -21.12 14.39
C LEU A 107 39.72 -21.22 15.18
N GLU A 108 39.75 -20.73 16.43
CA GLU A 108 40.93 -20.86 17.30
C GLU A 108 41.20 -22.32 17.72
N GLN A 109 40.16 -23.14 17.89
CA GLN A 109 40.29 -24.58 18.14
C GLN A 109 40.80 -25.32 16.88
N GLN A 110 40.18 -25.07 15.71
CA GLN A 110 40.59 -25.66 14.44
C GLN A 110 42.05 -25.33 14.08
N ALA A 111 42.50 -24.10 14.32
CA ALA A 111 43.89 -23.71 14.13
C ALA A 111 44.87 -24.54 14.98
N LYS A 112 44.54 -24.77 16.27
CA LYS A 112 45.35 -25.59 17.19
C LYS A 112 45.35 -27.08 16.80
N GLU A 113 44.27 -27.59 16.21
CA GLU A 113 44.23 -28.96 15.70
C GLU A 113 45.02 -29.11 14.39
N LEU A 114 44.90 -28.16 13.47
CA LEU A 114 45.66 -28.13 12.23
C LEU A 114 47.17 -28.07 12.49
N GLU A 115 47.62 -27.27 13.46
CA GLU A 115 49.02 -27.19 13.87
C GLU A 115 49.54 -28.53 14.41
N LYS A 116 48.76 -29.22 15.27
CA LYS A 116 49.08 -30.58 15.74
C LYS A 116 49.11 -31.60 14.59
N HIS A 117 48.19 -31.52 13.65
CA HIS A 117 48.13 -32.43 12.50
C HIS A 117 49.32 -32.22 11.56
N LYS A 118 49.68 -30.96 11.29
CA LYS A 118 50.84 -30.61 10.47
C LYS A 118 52.14 -31.16 11.06
N ALA A 119 52.35 -31.00 12.37
CA ALA A 119 53.50 -31.56 13.07
C ALA A 119 53.60 -33.10 12.96
N LYS A 120 52.46 -33.82 12.95
CA LYS A 120 52.43 -35.27 12.71
C LYS A 120 52.78 -35.63 11.26
N VAL A 121 52.21 -34.94 10.29
CA VAL A 121 52.46 -35.18 8.86
C VAL A 121 53.92 -34.90 8.49
N ASP A 122 54.53 -33.85 9.05
CA ASP A 122 55.95 -33.55 8.83
C ASP A 122 56.86 -34.66 9.39
N LEU A 123 56.49 -35.29 10.51
CA LEU A 123 57.18 -36.46 11.08
C LEU A 123 57.01 -37.73 10.22
N GLU A 124 55.79 -38.04 9.78
CA GLU A 124 55.53 -39.18 8.89
C GLU A 124 56.22 -39.03 7.53
N LYS A 125 56.27 -37.81 6.99
CA LYS A 125 56.95 -37.51 5.73
C LYS A 125 58.46 -37.74 5.83
N GLN A 126 59.09 -37.46 6.98
CA GLN A 126 60.49 -37.83 7.22
C GLN A 126 60.66 -39.35 7.22
N ASN A 127 59.78 -40.10 7.89
CA ASN A 127 59.84 -41.56 7.94
C ASN A 127 59.67 -42.21 6.54
N LEU A 128 58.69 -41.74 5.76
CA LEU A 128 58.44 -42.24 4.39
C LEU A 128 59.56 -41.89 3.41
N LEU A 129 60.31 -40.80 3.63
CA LEU A 129 61.51 -40.48 2.83
C LEU A 129 62.60 -41.55 3.03
N VAL A 130 62.85 -41.95 4.29
CA VAL A 130 63.79 -43.02 4.65
C VAL A 130 63.35 -44.37 4.08
N GLU A 131 62.05 -44.64 4.02
CA GLU A 131 61.51 -45.89 3.45
C GLU A 131 61.51 -45.91 1.92
N LYS A 132 61.20 -44.78 1.29
CA LYS A 132 61.24 -44.63 -0.18
C LYS A 132 62.64 -44.85 -0.74
N GLU A 133 63.70 -44.39 -0.05
CA GLU A 133 65.08 -44.66 -0.44
C GLU A 133 65.43 -46.16 -0.41
N LYS A 134 64.82 -46.95 0.50
CA LYS A 134 64.96 -48.42 0.52
C LYS A 134 64.22 -49.08 -0.64
N LEU A 135 62.98 -48.67 -0.91
CA LEU A 135 62.14 -49.29 -1.95
C LEU A 135 62.60 -48.96 -3.38
N LYS A 136 63.18 -47.78 -3.60
CA LYS A 136 63.74 -47.39 -4.91
C LYS A 136 64.90 -48.27 -5.37
N ALA A 137 65.48 -49.07 -4.48
CA ALA A 137 66.53 -50.02 -4.79
C ALA A 137 66.01 -51.38 -5.33
N GLN A 138 64.68 -51.63 -5.36
CA GLN A 138 64.18 -53.01 -5.51
C GLN A 138 63.51 -53.42 -6.83
N ASN A 139 62.75 -52.61 -7.57
CA ASN A 139 62.07 -53.10 -8.79
C ASN A 139 61.79 -52.09 -9.92
N LEU A 140 61.91 -52.59 -11.15
CA LEU A 140 61.39 -52.08 -12.44
C LEU A 140 60.80 -53.31 -13.17
N PHE A 141 59.58 -53.24 -13.70
CA PHE A 141 59.15 -53.65 -15.07
C PHE A 141 57.60 -53.71 -15.18
N GLU A 142 57.05 -53.42 -16.36
CA GLU A 142 55.61 -53.44 -16.71
C GLU A 142 55.36 -54.17 -18.05
N GLY A 143 54.09 -54.45 -18.36
CA GLY A 143 53.56 -55.05 -19.60
C GLY A 143 52.59 -56.21 -19.31
N ASP A 144 51.55 -56.54 -20.06
CA ASP A 144 50.90 -55.98 -21.26
C ASP A 144 49.45 -56.54 -21.27
N ASP A 145 48.48 -56.14 -22.10
CA ASP A 145 47.96 -54.83 -22.57
C ASP A 145 46.77 -55.17 -23.50
N TYR A 146 47.10 -55.90 -24.57
CA TYR A 146 46.43 -55.93 -25.87
C TYR A 146 44.90 -56.16 -25.87
N SER A 147 44.36 -56.83 -24.86
CA SER A 147 42.92 -57.06 -24.73
C SER A 147 42.13 -55.81 -24.35
N LEU A 148 42.75 -54.84 -23.68
CA LEU A 148 42.11 -53.58 -23.26
C LEU A 148 41.81 -52.69 -24.47
N ASN A 149 42.73 -52.62 -25.44
CA ASN A 149 42.61 -51.75 -26.60
C ASN A 149 41.35 -52.04 -27.46
N ILE A 150 40.94 -53.30 -27.60
CA ILE A 150 39.72 -53.65 -28.35
C ILE A 150 38.44 -53.18 -27.64
N GLN A 151 38.38 -53.28 -26.30
CA GLN A 151 37.24 -52.76 -25.53
C GLN A 151 37.22 -51.22 -25.54
N ILE A 152 38.40 -50.59 -25.47
CA ILE A 152 38.56 -49.14 -25.57
C ILE A 152 38.02 -48.62 -26.91
N ASP A 153 38.28 -49.30 -28.03
CA ASP A 153 37.79 -48.85 -29.34
C ASP A 153 36.27 -49.05 -29.51
N ALA A 154 35.70 -50.14 -29.01
CA ALA A 154 34.24 -50.33 -29.00
C ALA A 154 33.51 -49.25 -28.18
N LEU A 155 34.07 -48.89 -27.02
CA LEU A 155 33.52 -47.82 -26.16
C LEU A 155 33.66 -46.43 -26.78
N LYS A 156 34.65 -46.17 -27.65
CA LYS A 156 34.76 -44.89 -28.38
C LYS A 156 33.64 -44.72 -29.40
N GLU A 157 33.27 -45.79 -30.11
CA GLU A 157 32.21 -45.74 -31.12
C GLU A 157 30.84 -45.51 -30.47
N GLU A 158 30.53 -46.24 -29.38
CA GLU A 158 29.30 -46.01 -28.59
C GLU A 158 29.27 -44.60 -27.98
N LEU A 159 30.41 -44.08 -27.53
CA LEU A 159 30.53 -42.70 -27.03
C LEU A 159 30.33 -41.66 -28.14
N ALA A 160 30.74 -41.94 -29.37
CA ALA A 160 30.52 -41.06 -30.52
C ALA A 160 29.04 -41.02 -30.91
N GLU A 161 28.37 -42.18 -31.05
CA GLU A 161 26.92 -42.25 -31.29
C GLU A 161 26.13 -41.51 -30.18
N LYS A 162 26.53 -41.69 -28.92
CA LYS A 162 25.89 -40.98 -27.79
C LYS A 162 26.20 -39.47 -27.75
N ALA A 163 27.31 -39.01 -28.33
CA ALA A 163 27.61 -37.60 -28.47
C ALA A 163 26.74 -36.95 -29.56
N ASP A 164 26.55 -37.63 -30.69
CA ASP A 164 25.68 -37.18 -31.78
C ASP A 164 24.20 -37.15 -31.34
N ASP A 165 23.71 -38.22 -30.67
CA ASP A 165 22.38 -38.25 -30.02
C ASP A 165 22.16 -37.03 -29.10
N LEU A 166 23.16 -36.71 -28.28
CA LEU A 166 23.09 -35.63 -27.30
C LEU A 166 23.07 -34.25 -27.99
N ASN A 167 23.88 -34.08 -29.05
CA ASN A 167 23.88 -32.88 -29.87
C ASN A 167 22.52 -32.66 -30.58
N ASP A 168 21.91 -33.71 -31.13
CA ASP A 168 20.59 -33.61 -31.77
C ASP A 168 19.48 -33.27 -30.76
N MET A 169 19.55 -33.85 -29.55
CA MET A 169 18.66 -33.50 -28.44
C MET A 169 18.85 -32.05 -27.95
N GLU A 170 20.09 -31.56 -27.89
CA GLU A 170 20.39 -30.17 -27.52
C GLU A 170 19.86 -29.19 -28.59
N ASN A 171 20.05 -29.49 -29.88
CA ASN A 171 19.51 -28.71 -31.00
C ASN A 171 17.98 -28.66 -31.00
N LEU A 172 17.30 -29.78 -30.73
CA LEU A 172 15.85 -29.83 -30.59
C LEU A 172 15.37 -29.00 -29.39
N ASN A 173 16.03 -29.15 -28.23
CA ASN A 173 15.70 -28.40 -27.02
C ASN A 173 15.85 -26.88 -27.25
N GLN A 174 16.95 -26.44 -27.85
CA GLN A 174 17.18 -25.04 -28.20
C GLN A 174 16.11 -24.49 -29.17
N THR A 175 15.69 -25.30 -30.15
CA THR A 175 14.61 -24.94 -31.08
C THR A 175 13.26 -24.79 -30.38
N LEU A 176 12.95 -25.67 -29.41
CA LEU A 176 11.73 -25.59 -28.61
C LEU A 176 11.73 -24.36 -27.70
N ILE A 177 12.84 -24.05 -27.03
CA ILE A 177 13.01 -22.85 -26.19
C ILE A 177 12.76 -21.57 -27.01
N LEU A 178 13.35 -21.46 -28.21
CA LEU A 178 13.13 -20.32 -29.09
C LEU A 178 11.67 -20.20 -29.54
N ARG A 179 11.02 -21.32 -29.88
CA ARG A 179 9.62 -21.34 -30.31
C ARG A 179 8.65 -21.00 -29.17
N GLU A 180 8.91 -21.49 -27.96
CA GLU A 180 8.16 -21.15 -26.76
C GLU A 180 8.29 -19.65 -26.47
N HIS A 181 9.52 -19.12 -26.50
CA HIS A 181 9.78 -17.69 -26.28
C HIS A 181 9.00 -16.82 -27.28
N MET A 182 9.04 -17.13 -28.58
CA MET A 182 8.26 -16.42 -29.60
C MET A 182 6.75 -16.45 -29.32
N SER A 183 6.19 -17.63 -29.05
CA SER A 183 4.76 -17.80 -28.73
C SER A 183 4.35 -17.04 -27.45
N ASN A 184 5.20 -17.06 -26.42
CA ASN A 184 4.96 -16.32 -25.19
C ASN A 184 4.97 -14.80 -25.45
N VAL A 185 5.92 -14.28 -26.24
CA VAL A 185 5.94 -12.85 -26.63
C VAL A 185 4.62 -12.44 -27.30
N GLU A 186 4.14 -13.19 -28.30
CA GLU A 186 2.86 -12.92 -28.96
C GLU A 186 1.68 -12.91 -27.96
N LEU A 187 1.64 -13.87 -27.03
CA LEU A 187 0.60 -13.95 -25.99
C LEU A 187 0.69 -12.81 -24.96
N GLN A 188 1.89 -12.34 -24.61
CA GLN A 188 2.05 -11.19 -23.72
C GLN A 188 1.69 -9.88 -24.41
N ASP A 189 2.03 -9.71 -25.68
CA ASP A 189 1.69 -8.50 -26.43
C ASP A 189 0.17 -8.42 -26.67
N ALA A 190 -0.49 -9.54 -27.01
CA ALA A 190 -1.95 -9.62 -27.02
C ALA A 190 -2.58 -9.31 -25.65
N ARG A 191 -1.96 -9.75 -24.54
CA ARG A 191 -2.40 -9.42 -23.18
C ARG A 191 -2.24 -7.93 -22.86
N LYS A 192 -1.10 -7.31 -23.19
CA LYS A 192 -0.85 -5.87 -22.99
C LYS A 192 -1.84 -5.02 -23.76
N GLU A 193 -2.10 -5.37 -25.02
CA GLU A 193 -3.03 -4.63 -25.88
C GLU A 193 -4.46 -4.71 -25.32
N LEU A 194 -4.91 -5.89 -24.88
CA LEU A 194 -6.19 -6.02 -24.19
C LEU A 194 -6.23 -5.20 -22.89
N ILE A 195 -5.18 -5.21 -22.06
CA ILE A 195 -5.12 -4.37 -20.84
C ILE A 195 -5.23 -2.87 -21.15
N SER A 196 -4.70 -2.43 -22.28
CA SER A 196 -4.81 -1.04 -22.77
C SER A 196 -6.22 -0.69 -23.23
N VAL A 197 -6.84 -1.58 -24.02
CA VAL A 197 -8.09 -1.31 -24.74
C VAL A 197 -9.34 -1.63 -23.92
N LEU A 198 -9.33 -2.66 -23.08
CA LEU A 198 -10.52 -3.19 -22.39
C LEU A 198 -11.30 -2.15 -21.57
N PRO A 199 -10.66 -1.24 -20.80
CA PRO A 199 -11.37 -0.21 -20.03
C PRO A 199 -12.21 0.77 -20.87
N ASN A 200 -11.91 0.89 -22.17
CA ASN A 200 -12.62 1.77 -23.10
C ASN A 200 -13.69 1.02 -23.93
N VAL A 201 -13.75 -0.32 -23.82
CA VAL A 201 -14.56 -1.19 -24.68
C VAL A 201 -15.62 -1.97 -23.89
N LEU A 202 -15.35 -2.34 -22.63
CA LEU A 202 -16.27 -3.11 -21.80
C LEU A 202 -16.68 -2.36 -20.53
N ASP A 203 -17.95 -1.97 -20.44
CA ASP A 203 -18.59 -1.58 -19.17
C ASP A 203 -18.96 -2.80 -18.28
N THR A 204 -18.33 -3.97 -18.47
CA THR A 204 -18.74 -5.19 -17.75
C THR A 204 -18.14 -5.29 -16.35
N THR A 205 -19.01 -5.52 -15.36
CA THR A 205 -18.62 -5.80 -13.96
C THR A 205 -18.00 -7.19 -13.74
N THR A 206 -18.00 -8.08 -14.73
CA THR A 206 -17.54 -9.47 -14.58
C THR A 206 -16.06 -9.65 -14.94
N ILE A 207 -15.61 -9.07 -16.05
CA ILE A 207 -14.22 -9.14 -16.52
C ILE A 207 -13.75 -7.72 -16.86
N GLY A 208 -12.58 -7.36 -16.39
CA GLY A 208 -11.99 -6.04 -16.61
C GLY A 208 -10.49 -6.02 -16.31
N VAL A 209 -9.96 -4.84 -16.05
CA VAL A 209 -8.56 -4.64 -15.64
C VAL A 209 -8.53 -4.32 -14.15
N LYS A 210 -7.83 -5.16 -13.37
CA LYS A 210 -7.52 -4.88 -11.96
C LYS A 210 -6.14 -4.23 -11.85
N ARG A 211 -5.97 -3.34 -10.88
CA ARG A 211 -4.71 -2.67 -10.56
C ARG A 211 -4.12 -3.29 -9.29
N MET A 212 -3.26 -4.29 -9.47
CA MET A 212 -2.64 -5.05 -8.38
C MET A 212 -1.71 -4.18 -7.56
N GLY A 213 -1.93 -4.15 -6.26
CA GLY A 213 -1.16 -3.32 -5.34
C GLY A 213 -1.60 -1.86 -5.27
N GLU A 214 -2.77 -1.54 -5.83
CA GLU A 214 -3.43 -0.27 -5.56
C GLU A 214 -4.22 -0.33 -4.25
N VAL A 215 -4.02 0.68 -3.39
CA VAL A 215 -4.79 0.83 -2.14
C VAL A 215 -6.21 1.28 -2.49
N ASP A 216 -7.22 0.51 -2.06
CA ASP A 216 -8.61 0.93 -2.20
C ASP A 216 -8.87 2.22 -1.40
N GLN A 217 -9.37 3.24 -2.08
CA GLN A 217 -9.66 4.54 -1.50
C GLN A 217 -10.96 4.55 -0.69
N LYS A 218 -11.89 3.63 -0.98
CA LYS A 218 -13.24 3.67 -0.42
C LYS A 218 -13.27 3.58 1.11
N PRO A 219 -12.49 2.71 1.79
CA PRO A 219 -12.44 2.70 3.25
C PRO A 219 -12.00 4.03 3.87
N PHE A 220 -11.08 4.75 3.21
CA PHE A 220 -10.67 6.08 3.65
C PHE A 220 -11.81 7.11 3.44
N GLN A 221 -12.56 7.01 2.35
CA GLN A 221 -13.71 7.88 2.08
C GLN A 221 -14.83 7.67 3.11
N ASP A 222 -15.16 6.40 3.40
CA ASP A 222 -16.18 6.02 4.37
C ASP A 222 -15.83 6.51 5.79
N VAL A 223 -14.55 6.46 6.18
CA VAL A 223 -14.07 6.95 7.50
C VAL A 223 -13.96 8.48 7.54
N CYS A 224 -13.43 9.12 6.49
CA CYS A 224 -13.30 10.57 6.42
C CYS A 224 -14.65 11.28 6.41
N SER A 225 -15.64 10.78 5.66
CA SER A 225 -16.98 11.37 5.60
C SER A 225 -17.72 11.31 6.94
N GLN A 226 -17.50 10.26 7.74
CA GLN A 226 -18.02 10.15 9.11
C GLN A 226 -17.29 11.06 10.10
N ARG A 227 -15.95 11.16 10.01
CA ARG A 227 -15.12 11.88 10.99
C ARG A 227 -15.04 13.38 10.77
N PHE A 228 -15.16 13.83 9.52
CA PHE A 228 -14.97 15.23 9.12
C PHE A 228 -16.21 15.80 8.40
N SER A 229 -17.41 15.42 8.86
CA SER A 229 -18.68 15.81 8.25
C SER A 229 -18.83 17.34 8.17
N GLY A 230 -18.87 17.89 6.96
CA GLY A 230 -18.93 19.34 6.70
C GLY A 230 -17.58 20.02 6.46
N GLU A 231 -16.46 19.29 6.47
CA GLU A 231 -15.15 19.75 5.97
C GLU A 231 -14.85 19.21 4.56
N ASP A 232 -13.69 19.55 4.01
CA ASP A 232 -13.11 18.97 2.77
C ASP A 232 -12.65 17.51 2.99
N TRP A 233 -13.55 16.65 3.48
CA TRP A 233 -13.29 15.25 3.79
C TRP A 233 -12.86 14.45 2.55
N GLU A 234 -13.30 14.86 1.36
CA GLU A 234 -12.89 14.30 0.07
C GLU A 234 -11.38 14.47 -0.15
N VAL A 235 -10.86 15.69 0.08
CA VAL A 235 -9.43 16.01 -0.03
C VAL A 235 -8.64 15.22 0.99
N ARG A 236 -9.06 15.24 2.26
CA ARG A 236 -8.41 14.45 3.33
C ARG A 236 -8.35 12.96 2.99
N SER A 237 -9.41 12.38 2.43
CA SER A 237 -9.45 10.97 2.03
C SER A 237 -8.44 10.65 0.91
N VAL A 238 -8.31 11.53 -0.08
CA VAL A 238 -7.36 11.34 -1.18
C VAL A 238 -5.92 11.48 -0.67
N GLU A 239 -5.65 12.43 0.22
CA GLU A 239 -4.34 12.57 0.87
C GLU A 239 -3.93 11.31 1.65
N GLN A 240 -4.84 10.75 2.45
CA GLN A 240 -4.54 9.55 3.25
C GLN A 240 -4.34 8.30 2.38
N SER A 241 -5.22 8.04 1.43
CA SER A 241 -5.06 6.89 0.51
C SER A 241 -3.77 7.03 -0.33
N SER A 242 -3.38 8.23 -0.73
CA SER A 242 -2.11 8.50 -1.41
C SER A 242 -0.89 8.27 -0.50
N LEU A 243 -0.94 8.74 0.75
CA LEU A 243 0.11 8.50 1.74
C LEU A 243 0.34 6.99 1.97
N TRP A 244 -0.74 6.23 2.10
CA TRP A 244 -0.65 4.77 2.24
C TRP A 244 -0.18 4.09 0.97
N GLN A 245 -0.58 4.58 -0.21
CA GLN A 245 -0.07 4.07 -1.48
C GLN A 245 1.45 4.27 -1.63
N GLU A 246 2.01 5.40 -1.18
CA GLU A 246 3.46 5.61 -1.17
C GLU A 246 4.18 4.75 -0.13
N ASN A 247 3.61 4.56 1.08
CA ASN A 247 4.12 3.57 2.03
C ASN A 247 4.16 2.16 1.40
N VAL A 248 3.09 1.72 0.74
CA VAL A 248 3.00 0.40 0.09
C VAL A 248 4.06 0.21 -1.01
N LYS A 249 4.45 1.28 -1.71
CA LYS A 249 5.53 1.26 -2.72
C LYS A 249 6.94 1.20 -2.12
N ASP A 250 7.14 1.63 -0.86
CA ASP A 250 8.45 1.69 -0.19
C ASP A 250 9.09 0.29 -0.08
N PRO A 251 10.19 0.00 -0.80
CA PRO A 251 10.83 -1.31 -0.75
C PRO A 251 11.48 -1.63 0.60
N SER A 252 11.75 -0.60 1.43
CA SER A 252 12.31 -0.76 2.77
C SER A 252 11.25 -1.19 3.80
N TRP A 253 9.97 -0.97 3.51
CA TRP A 253 8.87 -1.44 4.34
C TRP A 253 8.34 -2.78 3.83
N GLN A 254 8.62 -3.84 4.60
CA GLN A 254 8.21 -5.21 4.33
C GLN A 254 7.50 -5.76 5.58
N PRO A 255 6.23 -5.38 5.84
CA PRO A 255 5.48 -5.76 7.03
C PRO A 255 4.95 -7.20 6.91
N PHE A 256 5.86 -8.15 6.73
CA PHE A 256 5.55 -9.56 6.49
C PHE A 256 6.30 -10.48 7.46
N ARG A 257 5.59 -11.48 7.96
CA ARG A 257 6.18 -12.60 8.71
C ARG A 257 6.03 -13.90 7.93
N LYS A 258 7.03 -14.77 8.06
CA LYS A 258 7.09 -16.05 7.37
C LYS A 258 6.40 -17.13 8.19
N MET A 259 5.45 -17.84 7.58
CA MET A 259 4.65 -18.89 8.19
C MET A 259 4.68 -20.16 7.33
N MET A 260 4.72 -21.32 7.98
CA MET A 260 4.62 -22.62 7.29
C MET A 260 3.14 -22.99 7.14
N LYS A 261 2.66 -23.05 5.90
CA LYS A 261 1.30 -23.47 5.56
C LYS A 261 1.36 -24.53 4.47
N ASP A 262 0.76 -25.69 4.73
CA ASP A 262 0.75 -26.85 3.82
C ASP A 262 2.15 -27.29 3.34
N GLY A 263 3.15 -27.20 4.23
CA GLY A 263 4.55 -27.53 3.93
C GLY A 263 5.30 -26.49 3.10
N LYS A 264 4.66 -25.38 2.71
CA LYS A 264 5.30 -24.24 2.01
C LYS A 264 5.48 -23.06 2.95
N LEU A 265 6.60 -22.36 2.77
CA LEU A 265 6.85 -21.07 3.41
C LEU A 265 6.04 -20.00 2.68
N GLN A 266 5.09 -19.37 3.39
CA GLN A 266 4.26 -18.28 2.88
C GLN A 266 4.54 -17.02 3.70
N GLU A 267 4.54 -15.88 3.04
CA GLU A 267 4.60 -14.57 3.69
C GLU A 267 3.17 -14.10 3.95
N ILE A 268 2.88 -13.78 5.21
CA ILE A 268 1.61 -13.19 5.64
C ILE A 268 1.89 -11.82 6.26
N ILE A 269 0.90 -10.94 6.24
CA ILE A 269 0.99 -9.64 6.90
C ILE A 269 1.37 -9.83 8.36
N ASP A 270 2.36 -9.06 8.82
CA ASP A 270 2.70 -9.00 10.23
C ASP A 270 1.76 -8.01 10.94
N GLU A 271 0.76 -8.56 11.63
CA GLU A 271 -0.15 -7.78 12.49
C GLU A 271 0.60 -7.02 13.59
N ASP A 272 1.84 -7.40 13.91
CA ASP A 272 2.64 -6.69 14.89
C ASP A 272 3.35 -5.42 14.36
N ASP A 273 3.39 -5.21 13.04
CA ASP A 273 3.97 -4.02 12.39
C ASP A 273 3.36 -2.71 12.90
N CYS A 274 4.23 -1.75 13.19
CA CYS A 274 3.82 -0.48 13.77
C CYS A 274 2.95 0.38 12.85
N LYS A 275 3.32 0.50 11.57
CA LYS A 275 2.61 1.36 10.61
C LYS A 275 1.21 0.78 10.39
N LEU A 276 1.08 -0.54 10.30
CA LEU A 276 -0.22 -1.21 10.20
C LEU A 276 -1.05 -1.08 11.49
N LYS A 277 -0.44 -1.12 12.68
CA LYS A 277 -1.13 -0.81 13.95
C LYS A 277 -1.61 0.64 14.03
N GLU A 278 -0.78 1.61 13.62
CA GLU A 278 -1.16 3.02 13.52
C GLU A 278 -2.32 3.20 12.54
N LEU A 279 -2.26 2.57 11.37
CA LEU A 279 -3.32 2.56 10.35
C LEU A 279 -4.65 2.03 10.93
N ARG A 280 -4.62 0.85 11.54
CA ARG A 280 -5.82 0.24 12.16
C ARG A 280 -6.40 1.10 13.28
N HIS A 281 -5.56 1.75 14.08
CA HIS A 281 -6.00 2.62 15.19
C HIS A 281 -6.58 3.94 14.69
N LEU A 282 -5.93 4.61 13.73
CA LEU A 282 -6.35 5.93 13.24
C LEU A 282 -7.48 5.86 12.20
N TRP A 283 -7.51 4.82 11.37
CA TRP A 283 -8.39 4.71 10.19
C TRP A 283 -9.26 3.44 10.18
N GLY A 284 -9.16 2.57 11.18
CA GLY A 284 -10.02 1.40 11.35
C GLY A 284 -9.66 0.19 10.48
N GLU A 285 -10.38 -0.90 10.69
CA GLU A 285 -10.09 -2.22 10.10
C GLU A 285 -10.17 -2.22 8.57
N ALA A 286 -11.18 -1.57 7.98
CA ALA A 286 -11.36 -1.57 6.53
C ALA A 286 -10.21 -0.86 5.79
N ALA A 287 -9.59 0.16 6.40
CA ALA A 287 -8.41 0.83 5.85
C ALA A 287 -7.14 -0.03 6.01
N TYR A 288 -7.02 -0.73 7.16
CA TYR A 288 -5.99 -1.75 7.36
C TYR A 288 -6.08 -2.87 6.31
N ASP A 289 -7.27 -3.41 6.07
CA ASP A 289 -7.50 -4.48 5.09
C ASP A 289 -7.17 -4.03 3.66
N ALA A 290 -7.55 -2.79 3.27
CA ALA A 290 -7.22 -2.25 1.94
C ALA A 290 -5.71 -2.17 1.70
N VAL A 291 -4.94 -1.71 2.70
CA VAL A 291 -3.47 -1.63 2.62
C VAL A 291 -2.83 -3.01 2.68
N GLY A 292 -3.33 -3.91 3.55
CA GLY A 292 -2.86 -5.29 3.66
C GLY A 292 -3.06 -6.08 2.36
N ASN A 293 -4.23 -5.93 1.71
CA ASN A 293 -4.50 -6.53 0.41
C ASN A 293 -3.57 -5.97 -0.69
N ALA A 294 -3.36 -4.65 -0.75
CA ALA A 294 -2.43 -4.04 -1.70
C ALA A 294 -0.99 -4.53 -1.50
N LEU A 295 -0.54 -4.72 -0.25
CA LEU A 295 0.77 -5.29 0.07
C LEU A 295 0.90 -6.75 -0.41
N LEU A 296 -0.11 -7.59 -0.16
CA LEU A 296 -0.13 -8.99 -0.60
C LEU A 296 -0.14 -9.08 -2.14
N GLU A 297 -0.92 -8.23 -2.81
CA GLU A 297 -0.95 -8.16 -4.28
C GLU A 297 0.39 -7.72 -4.87
N LEU A 298 1.10 -6.77 -4.26
CA LEU A 298 2.46 -6.45 -4.70
C LEU A 298 3.41 -7.64 -4.53
N ASN A 299 3.35 -8.38 -3.42
CA ASN A 299 4.21 -9.56 -3.24
C ASN A 299 3.90 -10.69 -4.24
N GLU A 300 2.64 -10.87 -4.67
CA GLU A 300 2.26 -11.87 -5.67
C GLU A 300 2.59 -11.44 -7.11
N TYR A 301 2.31 -10.18 -7.48
CA TYR A 301 2.38 -9.71 -8.87
C TYR A 301 3.63 -8.88 -9.22
N ASN A 302 4.29 -8.26 -8.23
CA ASN A 302 5.47 -7.41 -8.46
C ASN A 302 6.39 -7.27 -7.22
N PRO A 303 6.88 -8.38 -6.62
CA PRO A 303 7.58 -8.35 -5.34
C PRO A 303 8.85 -7.48 -5.36
N SER A 304 9.56 -7.45 -6.48
CA SER A 304 10.80 -6.68 -6.64
C SER A 304 10.55 -5.23 -7.08
N GLY A 305 9.53 -4.96 -7.90
CA GLY A 305 9.30 -3.63 -8.45
C GLY A 305 8.43 -2.73 -7.57
N ARG A 306 7.55 -3.32 -6.73
CA ARG A 306 6.68 -2.62 -5.76
C ARG A 306 5.80 -1.49 -6.36
N TYR A 307 5.61 -1.48 -7.68
CA TYR A 307 4.70 -0.57 -8.38
C TYR A 307 3.42 -1.31 -8.81
N VAL A 308 2.33 -0.56 -8.96
CA VAL A 308 1.01 -1.09 -9.32
C VAL A 308 1.03 -1.74 -10.70
N VAL A 309 0.62 -3.01 -10.81
CA VAL A 309 0.56 -3.76 -12.07
C VAL A 309 -0.87 -3.88 -12.56
N LYS A 310 -1.11 -3.66 -13.85
CA LYS A 310 -2.42 -3.89 -14.47
C LYS A 310 -2.56 -5.35 -14.91
N GLU A 311 -3.65 -6.00 -14.53
CA GLU A 311 -3.92 -7.41 -14.80
C GLU A 311 -5.33 -7.61 -15.38
N LEU A 312 -5.47 -8.58 -16.29
CA LEU A 312 -6.79 -9.03 -16.74
C LEU A 312 -7.43 -9.84 -15.62
N TRP A 313 -8.62 -9.44 -15.16
CA TRP A 313 -9.23 -9.98 -13.94
C TRP A 313 -10.69 -10.39 -14.15
N ASN A 314 -11.04 -11.55 -13.61
CA ASN A 314 -12.41 -12.03 -13.50
C ASN A 314 -12.89 -11.71 -12.07
N PHE A 315 -13.61 -10.59 -11.94
CA PHE A 315 -14.10 -10.08 -10.65
C PHE A 315 -15.16 -10.98 -10.01
N LYS A 316 -15.85 -11.81 -10.80
CA LYS A 316 -16.83 -12.78 -10.29
C LYS A 316 -16.16 -14.00 -9.66
N GLU A 317 -15.02 -14.43 -10.19
CA GLU A 317 -14.28 -15.60 -9.69
C GLU A 317 -13.08 -15.25 -8.81
N GLY A 318 -12.74 -13.96 -8.67
CA GLY A 318 -11.65 -13.50 -7.81
C GLY A 318 -10.26 -13.96 -8.28
N ARG A 319 -10.06 -14.12 -9.60
CA ARG A 319 -8.80 -14.61 -10.19
C ARG A 319 -8.43 -13.92 -11.50
N ARG A 320 -7.18 -14.12 -11.94
CA ARG A 320 -6.70 -13.67 -13.26
C ARG A 320 -7.58 -14.26 -14.37
N ALA A 321 -8.01 -13.43 -15.30
CA ALA A 321 -8.77 -13.82 -16.48
C ALA A 321 -7.85 -14.30 -17.60
N SER A 322 -8.26 -15.35 -18.31
CA SER A 322 -7.61 -15.81 -19.53
C SER A 322 -7.99 -14.94 -20.73
N LEU A 323 -7.12 -14.94 -21.76
CA LEU A 323 -7.40 -14.26 -23.04
C LEU A 323 -8.72 -14.77 -23.66
N LYS A 324 -9.01 -16.06 -23.51
CA LYS A 324 -10.26 -16.67 -23.98
C LYS A 324 -11.49 -16.07 -23.30
N GLU A 325 -11.50 -15.97 -21.97
CA GLU A 325 -12.62 -15.37 -21.22
C GLU A 325 -12.87 -13.91 -21.63
N VAL A 326 -11.80 -13.14 -21.87
CA VAL A 326 -11.90 -11.75 -22.38
C VAL A 326 -12.48 -11.70 -23.79
N ILE A 327 -12.02 -12.54 -24.71
CA ILE A 327 -12.54 -12.65 -26.09
C ILE A 327 -14.02 -13.06 -26.08
N ASP A 328 -14.40 -14.05 -25.28
CA ASP A 328 -15.78 -14.50 -25.14
C ASP A 328 -16.69 -13.37 -24.63
N CYS A 329 -16.22 -12.57 -23.67
CA CYS A 329 -16.93 -11.39 -23.16
C CYS A 329 -17.14 -10.30 -24.24
N ILE A 330 -16.08 -9.96 -24.98
CA ILE A 330 -16.13 -9.00 -26.10
C ILE A 330 -17.12 -9.48 -27.18
N ILE A 331 -17.09 -10.77 -27.54
CA ILE A 331 -18.02 -11.36 -28.51
C ILE A 331 -19.47 -11.28 -28.02
N GLN A 332 -19.72 -11.48 -26.73
CA GLN A 332 -21.06 -11.36 -26.14
C GLN A 332 -21.57 -9.91 -26.22
N GLN A 333 -20.76 -8.91 -25.85
CA GLN A 333 -21.13 -7.49 -25.99
C GLN A 333 -21.39 -7.09 -27.45
N LEU A 334 -20.54 -7.53 -28.40
CA LEU A 334 -20.76 -7.24 -29.82
C LEU A 334 -22.07 -7.86 -30.35
N LYS A 335 -22.52 -9.00 -29.80
CA LYS A 335 -23.82 -9.61 -30.12
C LYS A 335 -24.99 -8.81 -29.55
N THR A 336 -24.92 -8.31 -28.31
CA THR A 336 -26.00 -7.50 -27.72
C THR A 336 -26.13 -6.14 -28.41
N LEU A 337 -25.02 -5.47 -28.71
CA LEU A 337 -25.03 -4.21 -29.47
C LEU A 337 -25.64 -4.38 -30.88
N LYS A 338 -25.34 -5.48 -31.57
CA LYS A 338 -25.94 -5.81 -32.88
C LYS A 338 -27.43 -6.13 -32.79
N SER A 339 -27.91 -6.73 -31.70
CA SER A 339 -29.35 -6.99 -31.51
C SER A 339 -30.13 -5.71 -31.20
N LEU A 340 -29.57 -4.80 -30.41
CA LEU A 340 -30.14 -3.49 -30.11
C LEU A 340 -30.27 -2.63 -31.37
N LYS A 341 -29.25 -2.60 -32.24
CA LYS A 341 -29.28 -1.89 -33.53
C LYS A 341 -30.23 -2.48 -34.59
N ARG A 342 -30.82 -3.66 -34.34
CA ARG A 342 -31.86 -4.28 -35.20
C ARG A 342 -33.28 -4.14 -34.63
N ARG A 343 -33.42 -3.59 -33.42
CA ARG A 343 -34.70 -3.35 -32.72
C ARG A 343 -35.06 -1.87 -32.64
N ARG A 344 -34.16 -1.00 -33.10
CA ARG A 344 -34.41 0.39 -33.49
C ARG A 344 -34.44 0.44 -35.01
#